data_AF-U6RLI7-F1
#
_entry.id   AF-U6RLI7-F1
#
_cell.length_a   1.000
_cell.length_b   1.000
_cell.length_c   1.000
_cell.angle_alpha   90.00
_cell.angle_beta   90.00
_cell.angle_gamma   90.00
#
_symmetry.space_group_name_H-M   'P 1'
#
loop_
_entity.id
_entity.type
_entity.pdbx_description
1 polymer ?
#
loop_
_entity_poly.entity_id
_entity_poly.type
_entity_poly.pdbx_seq_one_letter_code
_entity_poly.pdbx_strand_id
1 'polypeptide(L)'
;MKLNKRAQKRIERQAARYKQMFEAHCPEVDKIVAELKKDAKDMPKNMTHDEEIAYILKKSNGEDDFEKLTQKLEIEIHESE
;
A
#
# COMPACT_ATOMS: atom_id res chain seq x y z
N MET A 1 -16.83 2.24 41.95
CA MET A 1 -18.30 2.19 41.71
C MET A 1 -18.63 0.93 40.93
N LYS A 2 -19.67 0.18 41.31
CA LYS A 2 -20.13 -0.99 40.53
C LYS A 2 -21.10 -0.52 39.45
N LEU A 3 -20.85 -0.93 38.21
CA LEU A 3 -21.72 -0.65 37.08
C LEU A 3 -23.06 -1.39 37.22
N ASN A 4 -24.16 -0.68 36.93
CA ASN A 4 -25.49 -1.27 36.86
C ASN A 4 -25.52 -2.37 35.78
N LYS A 5 -26.10 -3.54 36.09
CA LYS A 5 -26.25 -4.68 35.14
C LYS A 5 -26.86 -4.28 33.79
N ARG A 6 -27.81 -3.34 33.76
CA ARG A 6 -28.42 -2.81 32.51
C ARG A 6 -27.42 -1.98 31.71
N ALA A 7 -26.62 -1.15 32.39
CA ALA A 7 -25.58 -0.35 31.75
C ALA A 7 -24.48 -1.25 31.18
N GLN A 8 -24.06 -2.27 31.93
CA GLN A 8 -23.11 -3.28 31.45
C GLN A 8 -23.60 -3.98 30.18
N LYS A 9 -24.85 -4.48 30.16
CA LYS A 9 -25.44 -5.09 28.96
C LYS A 9 -25.55 -4.15 27.76
N ARG A 10 -25.73 -2.85 27.97
CA ARG A 10 -25.75 -1.86 26.86
C ARG A 10 -24.35 -1.65 26.29
N ILE A 11 -23.35 -1.55 27.16
CA ILE A 11 -21.94 -1.41 26.76
C ILE A 11 -21.49 -2.64 25.98
N GLU A 12 -21.78 -3.85 26.46
CA GLU A 12 -21.42 -5.10 25.78
C GLU A 12 -22.05 -5.20 24.38
N ARG A 13 -23.33 -4.86 24.23
CA ARG A 13 -24.00 -4.82 22.92
C ARG A 13 -23.36 -3.80 21.98
N GLN A 14 -23.03 -2.62 22.49
CA GLN A 14 -22.44 -1.57 21.69
C GLN A 14 -21.02 -1.96 21.25
N ALA A 15 -20.23 -2.58 22.14
CA ALA A 15 -18.91 -3.10 21.82
C ALA A 15 -18.97 -4.20 20.75
N ALA A 16 -19.92 -5.13 20.85
CA ALA A 16 -20.12 -6.17 19.84
C ALA A 16 -20.48 -5.58 18.45
N ARG A 17 -21.31 -4.53 18.42
CA ARG A 17 -21.67 -3.83 17.18
C ARG A 17 -20.47 -3.12 16.55
N TYR A 18 -19.65 -2.44 17.36
CA TYR A 18 -18.43 -1.82 16.86
C TYR A 18 -17.43 -2.86 16.35
N LYS A 19 -17.26 -3.96 17.09
CA LYS A 19 -16.41 -5.07 16.65
C LYS A 19 -16.82 -5.57 15.27
N GLN A 20 -18.12 -5.81 15.04
CA GLN A 20 -18.63 -6.17 13.73
C GLN A 20 -18.37 -5.12 12.65
N MET A 21 -18.52 -3.83 12.95
CA MET A 21 -18.27 -2.76 11.96
C MET A 21 -16.80 -2.66 11.55
N PHE A 22 -15.86 -2.85 12.49
CA PHE A 22 -14.43 -2.71 12.22
C PHE A 22 -13.76 -3.99 11.74
N GLU A 23 -14.30 -5.16 12.10
CA GLU A 23 -13.80 -6.47 11.64
C GLU A 23 -14.58 -7.01 10.44
N ALA A 24 -15.66 -6.34 10.02
CA ALA A 24 -16.36 -6.72 8.79
C ALA A 24 -15.40 -6.57 7.60
N HIS A 25 -15.32 -7.64 6.80
CA HIS A 25 -14.61 -7.62 5.54
C HIS A 25 -15.16 -6.47 4.68
N CYS A 26 -14.26 -5.63 4.18
CA CYS A 26 -14.58 -4.55 3.28
C CYS A 26 -14.12 -4.96 1.87
N PRO A 27 -15.02 -5.44 1.00
CA PRO A 27 -14.64 -6.06 -0.27
C PRO A 27 -13.77 -5.18 -1.17
N GLU A 28 -13.90 -3.85 -1.07
CA GLU A 28 -13.06 -2.90 -1.79
C GLU A 28 -11.61 -2.90 -1.26
N VAL A 29 -11.44 -2.82 0.06
CA VAL A 29 -10.12 -2.89 0.71
C VAL A 29 -9.49 -4.26 0.45
N ASP A 30 -10.28 -5.32 0.51
CA ASP A 30 -9.78 -6.68 0.28
C ASP A 30 -9.30 -6.89 -1.15
N LYS A 31 -9.99 -6.30 -2.13
CA LYS A 31 -9.55 -6.29 -3.53
C LYS A 31 -8.23 -5.56 -3.69
N ILE A 32 -8.10 -4.36 -3.12
CA ILE A 32 -6.86 -3.59 -3.16
C ILE A 32 -5.70 -4.38 -2.53
N VAL A 33 -5.94 -4.99 -1.35
CA VAL A 33 -4.92 -5.81 -0.68
C VAL A 33 -4.54 -7.03 -1.52
N ALA A 34 -5.50 -7.65 -2.21
CA ALA A 34 -5.23 -8.79 -3.10
C ALA A 34 -4.40 -8.38 -4.31
N GLU A 35 -4.72 -7.25 -4.94
CA GLU A 35 -3.96 -6.67 -6.06
C GLU A 35 -2.51 -6.35 -5.65
N LEU A 36 -2.32 -5.65 -4.53
CA LEU A 36 -0.99 -5.35 -3.99
C LEU A 36 -0.17 -6.60 -3.70
N LYS A 37 -0.79 -7.65 -3.13
CA LYS A 37 -0.12 -8.93 -2.87
C LYS A 37 0.28 -9.65 -4.14
N LYS A 38 -0.53 -9.55 -5.20
CA LYS A 38 -0.22 -10.14 -6.51
C LYS A 38 0.95 -9.40 -7.14
N ASP A 39 0.88 -8.08 -7.15
CA ASP A 39 1.93 -7.21 -7.66
C ASP A 39 3.28 -7.43 -6.97
N ALA A 40 3.28 -7.59 -5.64
CA ALA A 40 4.49 -7.88 -4.88
C ALA A 40 5.05 -9.30 -5.13
N LYS A 41 4.22 -10.25 -5.54
CA LYS A 41 4.68 -11.60 -5.93
C LYS A 41 5.27 -11.63 -7.33
N ASP A 42 4.70 -10.86 -8.24
CA ASP A 42 5.14 -10.76 -9.64
C ASP A 42 6.39 -9.87 -9.78
N MET A 43 6.75 -9.11 -8.75
CA MET A 43 8.00 -8.35 -8.69
C MET A 43 9.22 -9.30 -8.66
N PRO A 44 10.22 -9.08 -9.52
CA PRO A 44 11.45 -9.87 -9.49
C PRO A 44 12.17 -9.71 -8.16
N LYS A 45 12.74 -10.79 -7.64
CA LYS A 45 13.51 -10.77 -6.38
C LYS A 45 14.99 -10.69 -6.70
N ASN A 46 15.73 -9.88 -5.93
CA ASN A 46 17.17 -9.62 -6.07
C ASN A 46 17.53 -8.71 -7.26
N MET A 47 16.88 -7.55 -7.34
CA MET A 47 17.28 -6.48 -8.25
C MET A 47 18.21 -5.49 -7.52
N THR A 48 19.06 -4.81 -8.28
CA THR A 48 19.77 -3.63 -7.79
C THR A 48 18.79 -2.46 -7.65
N HIS A 49 19.15 -1.45 -6.84
CA HIS A 49 18.26 -0.31 -6.58
C HIS A 49 17.81 0.40 -7.87
N ASP A 50 18.73 0.54 -8.84
CA ASP A 50 18.45 1.19 -10.12
C ASP A 50 17.51 0.37 -11.01
N GLU A 51 17.67 -0.95 -11.00
CA GLU A 51 16.76 -1.84 -11.71
C GLU A 51 15.36 -1.80 -11.09
N GLU A 52 15.24 -1.75 -9.77
CA GLU A 52 13.93 -1.66 -9.08
C GLU A 52 13.19 -0.37 -9.49
N ILE A 53 13.92 0.75 -9.52
CA ILE A 53 13.40 2.04 -9.99
C ILE A 53 12.93 1.92 -11.44
N ALA A 54 13.74 1.32 -12.33
CA ALA A 54 13.38 1.11 -13.73
C ALA A 54 12.09 0.28 -13.88
N TYR A 55 11.98 -0.82 -13.12
CA TYR A 55 10.82 -1.71 -13.15
C TYR A 55 9.53 -1.03 -12.68
N ILE A 56 9.60 -0.25 -11.60
CA ILE A 56 8.45 0.51 -11.09
C ILE A 56 8.00 1.56 -12.11
N LEU A 57 8.96 2.24 -12.74
CA LEU A 57 8.66 3.29 -13.73
C LEU A 57 8.08 2.72 -15.03
N LYS A 58 8.63 1.61 -15.51
CA LYS A 58 8.07 0.83 -16.63
C LYS A 58 6.62 0.41 -16.37
N LYS A 59 6.34 -0.09 -15.16
CA LYS A 59 4.97 -0.52 -14.79
C LYS A 59 3.99 0.64 -14.67
N SER A 60 4.46 1.83 -14.30
CA SER A 60 3.63 3.02 -14.08
C SER A 60 3.31 3.79 -15.36
N ASN A 61 4.26 3.87 -16.30
CA ASN A 61 4.12 4.68 -17.52
C ASN A 61 3.89 3.86 -18.79
N GLY A 62 4.08 2.53 -18.76
CA GLY A 62 3.96 1.66 -19.93
C GLY A 62 5.15 1.72 -20.91
N GLU A 63 6.06 2.68 -20.74
CA GLU A 63 7.35 2.79 -21.44
C GLU A 63 8.53 2.61 -20.48
N ASP A 64 9.59 1.96 -20.94
CA ASP A 64 10.89 1.90 -20.24
C ASP A 64 11.52 3.30 -20.26
N ASP A 65 11.14 4.15 -19.31
CA ASP A 65 11.66 5.52 -19.16
C ASP A 65 13.06 5.56 -18.52
N PHE A 66 13.74 4.42 -18.38
CA PHE A 66 15.09 4.32 -17.80
C PHE A 66 16.07 5.27 -18.47
N GLU A 67 16.03 5.35 -19.80
CA GLU A 67 16.91 6.20 -20.61
C GLU A 67 16.60 7.71 -20.44
N LYS A 68 15.33 8.07 -20.18
CA LYS A 68 14.94 9.46 -19.88
C LYS A 68 15.33 9.87 -18.46
N LEU A 69 15.39 8.92 -17.52
CA LEU A 69 15.82 9.16 -16.14
C LEU A 69 17.33 9.34 -16.05
N THR A 70 18.11 8.49 -16.72
CA THR A 70 19.57 8.65 -16.80
C THR A 70 19.93 9.97 -17.47
N GLN A 71 19.26 10.36 -18.56
CA GLN A 71 19.47 11.66 -19.19
C GLN A 71 19.16 12.84 -18.26
N LYS A 72 18.07 12.78 -17.47
CA LYS A 72 17.76 13.84 -16.50
C LYS A 72 18.78 13.92 -15.37
N LEU A 73 19.22 12.79 -14.84
CA LEU A 73 20.25 12.73 -13.80
C LEU A 73 21.60 13.26 -14.30
N GLU A 74 21.98 12.94 -15.55
CA GLU A 74 23.20 13.48 -16.18
C GLU A 74 23.14 14.99 -16.39
N ILE A 75 21.98 15.52 -16.79
CA ILE A 75 21.77 16.98 -16.94
C ILE A 75 21.87 17.68 -15.58
N GLU A 76 21.25 17.13 -14.54
CA GLU A 76 21.20 17.74 -13.20
C GLU A 76 22.59 17.75 -12.51
N ILE A 77 23.45 16.75 -12.80
CA ILE A 77 24.85 16.73 -12.37
C ILE A 77 25.66 17.83 -13.08
N HIS A 78 25.42 18.08 -14.36
CA HIS A 78 26.16 19.07 -15.16
C HIS A 78 25.72 20.52 -14.92
N GLU A 79 24.47 20.75 -14.49
CA GLU A 79 23.99 22.09 -14.08
C GLU A 79 24.39 22.48 -12.65
N SER A 80 24.97 21.54 -11.89
CA SER A 80 25.43 21.73 -10.51
C SER A 80 26.94 22.06 -10.40
N GLU A 81 27.66 22.15 -11.52
CA GLU A 81 29.06 22.60 -11.65
C GLU A 81 29.17 24.07 -12.07
#